data_AF-A0A367LZR1-F1
#
_entry.id   AF-A0A367LZR1-F1
#
_cell.length_a   1.000
_cell.length_b   1.000
_cell.length_c   1.000
_cell.angle_alpha   90.00
_cell.angle_beta   90.00
_cell.angle_gamma   90.00
#
_symmetry.space_group_name_H-M   'P 1'
#
loop_
_entity.id
_entity.type
_entity.pdbx_description
1 polymer ?
#
loop_
_entity_poly.entity_id
_entity_poly.type
_entity_poly.pdbx_seq_one_letter_code
_entity_poly.pdbx_strand_id
1 'polypeptide(L)' 'LMTRYFSGHGAKPKGADGSREWERDSDLRYVLQGGALKGLGLVWRNATYRSAFSRDIDENRLYLTYELPLF' A
#
# COMPACT_ATOMS: atom_id res chain seq x y z
N LEU A 1 3.44 -11.06 5.85
CA LEU A 1 3.53 -10.56 4.47
C LEU A 1 2.13 -10.61 3.87
N MET A 2 1.69 -9.57 3.19
CA MET A 2 0.40 -9.55 2.50
C MET A 2 0.59 -8.93 1.12
N THR A 3 -0.02 -9.52 0.11
CA THR A 3 -0.07 -8.96 -1.23
C THR A 3 -1.48 -9.10 -1.77
N ARG A 4 -1.93 -8.10 -2.53
CA ARG A 4 -3.25 -8.09 -3.15
C ARG A 4 -3.17 -7.43 -4.52
N TYR A 5 -4.09 -7.85 -5.38
CA TYR A 5 -4.22 -7.33 -6.73
C TYR A 5 -5.69 -7.00 -6.99
N PHE A 6 -5.92 -5.83 -7.57
CA PHE A 6 -7.23 -5.37 -7.99
C PHE A 6 -7.21 -5.11 -9.50
N SER A 7 -8.31 -5.41 -10.16
CA SER A 7 -8.51 -5.07 -11.57
C SER A 7 -9.90 -4.47 -11.75
N GLY A 8 -9.94 -3.30 -12.39
CA GLY A 8 -11.15 -2.57 -12.72
C GLY A 8 -11.35 -2.46 -14.23
N HIS A 9 -12.61 -2.50 -14.66
CA HIS A 9 -12.99 -2.33 -16.06
C HIS A 9 -14.35 -1.65 -16.17
N GLY A 10 -14.66 -1.10 -17.34
CA GLY A 10 -15.97 -0.48 -17.61
C GLY A 10 -16.12 0.93 -17.03
N ALA A 11 -15.02 1.56 -16.62
CA ALA A 11 -15.03 2.96 -16.22
C ALA A 11 -15.42 3.86 -17.42
N LYS A 12 -16.16 4.94 -17.14
CA LYS A 12 -16.58 5.96 -18.11
C LYS A 12 -16.10 7.35 -17.70
N PRO A 13 -14.78 7.58 -17.64
CA PRO A 13 -14.22 8.89 -17.32
C PRO A 13 -14.53 9.94 -18.40
N LYS A 14 -14.62 11.21 -18.01
CA LYS A 14 -14.93 12.29 -18.97
C LYS A 14 -13.79 12.42 -19.98
N GLY A 15 -14.08 12.15 -21.26
CA GLY A 15 -13.10 12.24 -22.36
C GLY A 15 -12.33 10.95 -22.65
N ALA A 16 -12.67 9.82 -22.01
CA ALA A 16 -12.14 8.51 -22.35
C ALA A 16 -13.22 7.43 -22.14
N ASP A 17 -13.45 6.58 -23.14
CA ASP A 17 -14.46 5.53 -23.08
C ASP A 17 -13.83 4.15 -22.78
N GLY A 18 -14.43 3.42 -21.83
CA GLY A 18 -14.22 1.98 -21.69
C GLY A 18 -12.83 1.57 -21.20
N SER A 19 -12.37 2.16 -20.10
CA SER A 19 -10.99 2.05 -19.68
C SER A 19 -10.75 1.00 -18.58
N ARG A 20 -9.59 0.35 -18.63
CA ARG A 20 -9.13 -0.64 -17.65
C ARG A 20 -8.12 -0.02 -16.70
N GLU A 21 -8.08 -0.53 -15.48
CA GLU A 21 -7.07 -0.21 -14.48
C GLU A 21 -6.72 -1.45 -13.67
N TRP A 22 -5.54 -1.42 -13.04
CA TRP A 22 -5.19 -2.40 -12.04
C TRP A 22 -4.27 -1.78 -10.98
N GLU A 23 -4.33 -2.37 -9.79
CA GLU A 23 -3.48 -1.98 -8.67
C GLU A 23 -2.91 -3.23 -8.01
N ARG A 24 -1.64 -3.16 -7.62
CA ARG A 24 -1.00 -4.17 -6.80
C ARG A 24 -0.44 -3.52 -5.54
N ASP A 25 -0.83 -4.04 -4.39
CA ASP A 25 -0.28 -3.65 -3.09
C ASP A 25 0.51 -4.80 -2.48
N SER A 26 1.65 -4.49 -1.88
CA SER A 26 2.47 -5.43 -1.12
C SER A 26 2.92 -4.81 0.21
N ASP A 27 2.65 -5.52 1.29
CA ASP A 27 2.88 -5.10 2.67
C ASP A 27 3.84 -6.07 3.38
N LEU A 28 5.03 -5.58 3.75
CA LEU A 28 5.92 -6.23 4.69
C LEU A 28 5.78 -5.57 6.06
N ARG A 29 5.51 -6.38 7.09
CA ARG A 29 5.29 -5.91 8.46
C ARG A 29 6.14 -6.70 9.42
N TYR A 30 6.77 -6.01 10.37
CA TYR A 30 7.58 -6.63 11.40
C TYR A 30 7.48 -5.83 12.70
N VAL A 31 7.48 -6.53 13.84
CA VAL A 31 7.49 -5.91 15.17
C VAL A 31 8.63 -6.54 15.95
N LEU A 32 9.50 -5.71 16.54
CA LEU A 32 10.59 -6.19 17.39
C LEU A 32 10.03 -6.85 18.65
N GLN A 33 10.35 -8.12 18.86
CA GLN A 33 9.78 -8.93 19.95
C GLN A 33 10.57 -8.84 21.28
N GLY A 34 11.78 -8.26 21.28
CA GLY A 34 12.66 -8.21 22.44
C GLY A 34 13.69 -7.07 22.41
N GLY A 35 14.46 -6.95 23.49
CA GLY A 35 15.46 -5.89 23.67
C GLY A 35 14.85 -4.52 24.01
N ALA A 36 15.70 -3.48 24.01
CA ALA A 36 15.32 -2.12 24.40
C ALA A 36 14.25 -1.47 23.50
N LEU A 37 14.08 -1.96 22.27
CA LEU A 37 13.09 -1.45 21.30
C LEU A 37 11.93 -2.43 21.10
N LYS A 38 11.67 -3.34 22.06
CA LYS A 38 10.52 -4.25 22.00
C LYS A 38 9.23 -3.46 21.78
N GLY A 39 8.45 -3.87 20.77
CA GLY A 39 7.21 -3.19 20.38
C GLY A 39 7.37 -2.19 19.23
N LEU A 40 8.60 -1.85 18.81
CA LEU A 40 8.80 -1.06 17.60
C LEU A 40 8.34 -1.84 16.36
N GLY A 41 7.31 -1.31 15.70
CA GLY A 41 6.76 -1.80 14.46
C GLY A 41 7.35 -1.09 13.24
N LEU A 42 7.64 -1.87 12.22
CA LEU A 42 8.00 -1.42 10.87
C LEU A 42 6.97 -1.97 9.89
N VAL A 43 6.46 -1.08 9.04
CA VAL A 43 5.61 -1.45 7.91
C VAL A 43 6.17 -0.80 6.66
N TRP A 44 6.51 -1.62 5.67
CA TRP A 44 6.79 -1.14 4.32
C TRP A 44 5.64 -1.56 3.41
N ARG A 45 5.02 -0.56 2.76
CA ARG A 45 4.01 -0.74 1.73
C ARG A 45 4.53 -0.27 0.39
N ASN A 46 4.37 -1.11 -0.62
CA ASN A 46 4.59 -0.76 -2.01
C ASN A 46 3.26 -0.89 -2.76
N ALA A 47 2.85 0.16 -3.47
CA ALA A 47 1.68 0.15 -4.34
C ALA A 47 2.10 0.51 -5.76
N THR A 48 1.60 -0.24 -6.73
CA THR A 48 1.75 0.03 -8.16
C THR A 48 0.37 0.10 -8.76
N TYR A 49 -0.03 1.28 -9.22
CA TYR A 49 -1.30 1.56 -9.88
C TYR A 49 -1.06 1.89 -11.35
N ARG A 50 -1.83 1.28 -12.24
CA ARG A 50 -1.80 1.52 -13.68
C ARG A 50 -3.20 1.73 -14.22
N SER A 51 -3.37 2.73 -15.07
CA SER A 51 -4.69 3.12 -15.58
C SER A 51 -4.63 3.67 -17.00
N ALA A 52 -5.61 3.30 -17.82
CA ALA A 52 -5.76 3.86 -19.16
C ALA A 52 -6.41 5.27 -19.18
N PHE A 53 -6.77 5.81 -18.02
CA PHE A 53 -7.60 7.02 -17.89
C PHE A 53 -7.25 7.91 -16.70
N SER A 54 -6.29 7.49 -15.89
CA SER A 54 -5.69 8.25 -14.81
C SER A 54 -4.18 8.12 -14.94
N ARG A 55 -3.44 8.93 -14.18
CA ARG A 55 -1.98 8.86 -14.16
C ARG A 55 -1.53 7.58 -13.47
N ASP A 56 -0.56 6.90 -14.05
CA ASP A 56 0.15 5.79 -13.39
C ASP A 56 0.87 6.27 -12.13
N ILE A 57 0.87 5.44 -11.08
CA ILE A 57 1.48 5.76 -9.78
C ILE A 57 2.27 4.56 -9.29
N ASP A 58 3.49 4.82 -8.82
CA ASP A 58 4.22 3.92 -7.93
C ASP A 58 4.44 4.64 -6.60
N GLU A 59 4.06 3.99 -5.51
CA GLU A 59 4.11 4.57 -4.18
C GLU A 59 4.87 3.63 -3.23
N ASN A 60 5.74 4.22 -2.40
CA ASN A 60 6.36 3.54 -1.27
C ASN A 60 6.04 4.32 0.00
N ARG A 61 5.51 3.60 0.99
CA ARG A 61 5.23 4.15 2.32
C ARG A 61 5.98 3.33 3.36
N LEU A 62 6.79 4.00 4.17
CA LEU A 62 7.49 3.42 5.30
C LEU A 62 6.92 4.00 6.59
N TYR A 63 6.43 3.11 7.45
CA TYR A 63 5.94 3.47 8.76
C TYR A 63 6.85 2.90 9.84
N LEU A 64 7.21 3.74 10.79
CA LEU A 64 7.81 3.37 12.06
C LEU A 64 6.81 3.73 13.14
N THR A 65 6.43 2.75 13.96
CA THR A 65 5.41 2.92 14.98
C THR A 65 5.91 2.35 16.30
N TYR A 66 5.78 3.12 17.37
CA TYR A 66 6.11 2.67 18.72
C TYR A 66 5.00 3.12 19.66
N GLU A 67 4.39 2.16 20.35
CA GLU A 67 3.36 2.43 21.34
C GLU A 67 3.99 2.41 22.72
N LEU A 68 3.86 3.51 23.46
CA LEU A 68 4.37 3.65 24.82
C LEU A 68 3.20 3.78 25.80
N PRO A 69 2.87 2.75 26.58
CA PRO A 69 1.89 2.87 27.65
C PRO A 69 2.44 3.79 28.75
N LEU A 70 1.61 4.75 29.19
CA LEU A 70 2.01 5.74 30.20
C LEU A 70 1.53 5.40 31.61
N PHE A 71 0.51 4.56 31.73
CA PHE A 71 -0.12 4.12 32.98
C PHE A 71 -0.74 2.72 32.80
#